data_AF-A0A7J9G3N6-F1
#
_entry.id   AF-A0A7J9G3N6-F1
#
_cell.length_a   1.000
_cell.length_b   1.000
_cell.length_c   1.000
_cell.angle_alpha   90.00
_cell.angle_beta   90.00
_cell.angle_gamma   90.00
#
_symmetry.space_group_name_H-M   'P 1'
#
loop_
_entity.id
_entity.type
_entity.pdbx_description
1 polymer ?
#
loop_
_entity_poly.entity_id
_entity_poly.type
_entity_poly.pdbx_seq_one_letter_code
_entity_poly.pdbx_strand_id
1 'polypeptide(L)'
;MAEFPALNGQSVSYAVLEYPAGSVNPPHTHPRAAELLFLTYGILEVGFVDTTNKLFTQRLQAGDIFVFPKGLVHYQFNCAESDFTVAVSAFGSAAAGTVSVPSTVFATNIDDEILAKSLKTDVQTIQKLKAGFEPKA
;
A
#
# COMPACT_ATOMS: atom_id res chain seq x y z
N MET A 1 4.59 -9.13 14.03
CA MET A 1 5.10 -10.42 14.53
C MET A 1 4.35 -10.93 15.76
N ALA A 2 3.21 -10.33 16.13
CA ALA A 2 2.38 -10.81 17.25
C ALA A 2 1.44 -11.97 16.83
N GLU A 3 0.89 -11.90 15.61
CA GLU A 3 -0.22 -12.79 15.21
C GLU A 3 0.18 -14.26 15.04
N PHE A 4 1.37 -14.57 14.52
CA PHE A 4 1.82 -15.95 14.34
C PHE A 4 3.34 -16.13 14.58
N PRO A 5 3.77 -16.32 15.83
CA PRO A 5 5.19 -16.37 16.20
C PRO A 5 6.02 -17.46 15.51
N ALA A 6 5.39 -18.55 15.06
CA ALA A 6 6.05 -19.66 14.36
C ALA A 6 6.71 -19.24 13.03
N LEU A 7 6.35 -18.08 12.49
CA LEU A 7 6.99 -17.52 11.29
C LEU A 7 8.40 -16.97 11.54
N ASN A 8 8.79 -16.74 12.80
CA ASN A 8 10.11 -16.21 13.13
C ASN A 8 11.22 -17.14 12.61
N GLY A 9 12.12 -16.59 11.82
CA GLY A 9 13.21 -17.33 11.17
C GLY A 9 12.82 -18.10 9.90
N GLN A 10 11.54 -18.11 9.50
CA GLN A 10 11.06 -18.86 8.32
C GLN A 10 11.02 -18.02 7.04
N SER A 11 11.28 -16.71 7.14
CA SER A 11 11.29 -15.78 6.00
C SER A 11 10.00 -15.80 5.17
N VAL A 12 8.87 -16.08 5.81
CA VAL A 12 7.55 -16.09 5.17
C VAL A 12 6.51 -15.48 6.10
N SER A 13 5.56 -14.74 5.53
CA SER A 13 4.32 -14.34 6.17
C SER A 13 3.24 -14.15 5.13
N TYR A 14 1.99 -14.02 5.56
CA TYR A 14 0.91 -13.59 4.68
C TYR A 14 -0.03 -12.61 5.38
N ALA A 15 -0.82 -11.89 4.59
CA ALA A 15 -1.97 -11.12 5.02
C ALA A 15 -3.18 -11.48 4.16
N VAL A 16 -4.36 -11.51 4.76
CA VAL A 16 -5.64 -11.53 4.03
C VAL A 16 -6.15 -10.11 4.00
N LEU A 17 -6.46 -9.60 2.80
CA LEU A 17 -6.96 -8.25 2.60
C LEU A 17 -8.38 -8.33 2.07
N GLU A 18 -9.28 -7.62 2.75
CA GLU A 18 -10.64 -7.39 2.30
C GLU A 18 -10.78 -5.92 1.90
N TYR A 19 -11.28 -5.70 0.69
CA TYR A 19 -11.47 -4.38 0.11
C TYR A 19 -12.96 -4.15 -0.09
N PRO A 20 -13.62 -3.34 0.75
CA PRO A 20 -14.96 -2.84 0.45
C PRO A 20 -15.04 -2.18 -0.93
N ALA A 21 -16.24 -2.07 -1.49
CA ALA A 21 -16.46 -1.39 -2.76
C ALA A 21 -15.88 0.04 -2.74
N GLY A 22 -15.18 0.41 -3.81
CA GLY A 22 -14.53 1.72 -3.93
C GLY A 22 -13.37 2.00 -2.96
N SER A 23 -12.91 1.00 -2.19
CA SER A 23 -11.82 1.20 -1.22
C SER A 23 -10.44 1.10 -1.87
N VAL A 24 -9.47 1.77 -1.24
CA VAL A 24 -8.07 1.80 -1.67
C VAL A 24 -7.17 1.32 -0.53
N ASN A 25 -6.21 0.47 -0.86
CA ASN A 25 -4.99 0.37 -0.06
C ASN A 25 -3.99 1.38 -0.67
N PRO A 26 -3.76 2.52 0.00
CA PRO A 26 -3.07 3.67 -0.58
C PRO A 26 -1.63 3.33 -0.99
N PRO A 27 -0.96 4.17 -1.79
CA PRO A 27 0.44 3.98 -2.13
C PRO A 27 1.30 3.65 -0.90
N HIS A 28 1.94 2.50 -0.91
CA HIS A 28 2.75 1.99 0.20
C HIS A 28 3.92 1.15 -0.31
N THR A 29 4.80 0.76 0.61
CA THR A 29 5.91 -0.13 0.30
C THR A 29 6.23 -1.09 1.46
N HIS A 30 6.87 -2.21 1.10
CA HIS A 30 7.40 -3.20 2.03
C HIS A 30 8.94 -3.14 2.03
N PRO A 31 9.57 -2.54 3.05
CA PRO A 31 11.03 -2.35 3.06
C PRO A 31 11.81 -3.67 3.15
N ARG A 32 11.18 -4.76 3.62
CA ARG A 32 11.88 -6.02 3.92
C ARG A 32 11.43 -7.21 3.06
N ALA A 33 10.46 -7.07 2.17
CA ALA A 33 9.99 -8.18 1.33
C ALA A 33 9.43 -7.70 -0.02
N ALA A 34 9.51 -8.59 -1.02
CA ALA A 34 8.57 -8.54 -2.14
C ALA A 34 7.22 -9.12 -1.69
N GLU A 35 6.15 -8.71 -2.35
CA GLU A 35 4.80 -9.23 -2.13
C GLU A 35 4.33 -10.02 -3.35
N LEU A 36 3.74 -11.18 -3.10
CA LEU A 36 3.03 -11.97 -4.10
C LEU A 36 1.55 -12.02 -3.71
N LEU A 37 0.72 -11.32 -4.46
CA LEU A 37 -0.72 -11.20 -4.23
C LEU A 37 -1.47 -12.20 -5.10
N PHE A 38 -2.35 -12.99 -4.49
CA PHE A 38 -3.30 -13.86 -5.17
C PHE A 38 -4.72 -13.36 -4.91
N LEU A 39 -5.46 -13.07 -5.98
CA LEU A 39 -6.82 -12.56 -5.89
C LEU A 39 -7.80 -13.73 -5.73
N THR A 40 -8.43 -13.88 -4.57
CA THR A 40 -9.32 -15.01 -4.27
C THR A 40 -10.77 -14.75 -4.66
N TYR A 41 -11.21 -13.50 -4.63
CA TYR A 41 -12.59 -13.11 -4.94
C TYR A 41 -12.65 -11.66 -5.44
N GLY A 42 -13.55 -11.37 -6.38
CA GLY A 42 -13.80 -10.02 -6.88
C GLY A 42 -12.87 -9.59 -8.01
N ILE A 43 -12.71 -8.27 -8.14
CA ILE A 43 -11.88 -7.60 -9.15
C ILE A 43 -11.02 -6.56 -8.44
N LEU A 44 -9.73 -6.51 -8.75
CA LEU A 44 -8.81 -5.59 -8.11
C LEU A 44 -7.94 -4.89 -9.15
N GLU A 45 -7.89 -3.56 -9.12
CA GLU A 45 -6.86 -2.82 -9.83
C GLU A 45 -5.62 -2.73 -8.97
N VAL A 46 -4.48 -3.09 -9.54
CA VAL A 46 -3.19 -3.06 -8.86
C VAL A 46 -2.18 -2.30 -9.70
N GLY A 47 -1.19 -1.72 -9.05
CA GLY A 47 -0.06 -1.14 -9.76
C GLY A 47 1.14 -0.86 -8.87
N PHE A 48 2.32 -0.82 -9.50
CA PHE A 48 3.56 -0.36 -8.88
C PHE A 48 4.34 0.56 -9.80
N VAL A 49 5.19 1.38 -9.19
CA VAL A 49 6.09 2.30 -9.89
C VAL A 49 7.53 1.82 -9.72
N ASP A 50 8.24 1.66 -10.84
CA ASP A 50 9.65 1.27 -10.83
C ASP A 50 10.60 2.44 -10.56
N THR A 51 11.90 2.15 -10.51
CA THR A 51 12.94 3.15 -10.26
C THR A 51 13.14 4.16 -11.40
N THR A 52 12.47 3.97 -12.53
CA THR A 52 12.45 4.91 -13.67
C THR A 52 11.19 5.77 -13.68
N ASN A 53 10.35 5.67 -12.64
CA ASN A 53 9.02 6.26 -12.55
C ASN A 53 8.03 5.72 -13.59
N LYS A 54 8.27 4.51 -14.11
CA LYS A 54 7.32 3.83 -14.98
C LYS A 54 6.27 3.12 -14.13
N LEU A 55 5.01 3.43 -14.42
CA LEU A 55 3.87 2.75 -13.83
C LEU A 55 3.59 1.43 -14.57
N PHE A 56 3.46 0.36 -13.81
CA PHE A 56 2.94 -0.94 -14.27
C PHE A 56 1.61 -1.18 -13.56
N THR A 57 0.57 -1.49 -14.32
CA THR A 57 -0.78 -1.75 -13.79
C THR A 57 -1.39 -2.99 -14.40
N GLN A 58 -2.34 -3.59 -13.67
CA GLN A 58 -3.19 -4.65 -14.16
C GLN A 58 -4.55 -4.57 -13.44
N ARG A 59 -5.63 -4.91 -14.15
CA ARG A 59 -6.91 -5.24 -13.53
C ARG A 59 -6.97 -6.77 -13.39
N LEU A 60 -6.99 -7.24 -12.15
CA LEU A 60 -7.01 -8.65 -11.78
C LEU A 60 -8.45 -9.15 -11.65
N GLN A 61 -8.65 -10.43 -11.98
CA GLN A 61 -9.86 -11.20 -11.70
C GLN A 61 -9.53 -12.34 -10.72
N ALA A 62 -10.54 -12.89 -10.05
CA ALA A 62 -10.34 -14.03 -9.17
C ALA A 62 -9.57 -15.17 -9.87
N GLY A 63 -8.49 -15.63 -9.23
CA GLY A 63 -7.54 -16.59 -9.81
C GLY A 63 -6.23 -15.96 -10.31
N ASP A 64 -6.20 -14.66 -10.56
CA ASP A 64 -4.99 -13.97 -10.99
C ASP A 64 -3.99 -13.76 -9.85
N ILE A 65 -2.70 -13.69 -10.23
CA ILE A 65 -1.57 -13.41 -9.34
C ILE A 65 -0.84 -12.17 -9.82
N PHE A 66 -0.35 -11.35 -8.90
CA PHE A 66 0.49 -10.19 -9.19
C PHE A 66 1.66 -10.09 -8.21
N VAL A 67 2.81 -9.62 -8.69
CA VAL A 67 4.03 -9.45 -7.87
C VAL A 67 4.38 -7.98 -7.72
N PHE A 68 4.61 -7.55 -6.49
CA PHE A 68 5.16 -6.23 -6.17
C PHE A 68 6.63 -6.40 -5.75
N PRO A 69 7.60 -5.89 -6.53
CA PRO A 69 9.00 -6.01 -6.17
C PRO A 69 9.34 -5.29 -4.86
N LYS A 70 10.29 -5.87 -4.12
CA LYS A 70 10.69 -5.38 -2.79
C LYS A 70 11.04 -3.89 -2.82
N GLY A 71 10.46 -3.13 -1.89
CA GLY A 71 10.78 -1.71 -1.69
C GLY A 71 10.20 -0.75 -2.73
N LEU A 72 9.46 -1.24 -3.74
CA LEU A 72 8.78 -0.35 -4.70
C LEU A 72 7.45 0.14 -4.14
N VAL A 73 7.07 1.35 -4.54
CA VAL A 73 5.76 1.93 -4.19
C VAL A 73 4.69 1.28 -5.06
N HIS A 74 3.63 0.81 -4.41
CA HIS A 74 2.51 0.14 -5.07
C HIS A 74 1.20 0.41 -4.34
N TYR A 75 0.08 0.06 -4.98
CA TYR A 75 -1.27 0.27 -4.47
C TYR A 75 -2.21 -0.83 -4.96
N GLN A 76 -3.36 -0.92 -4.29
CA GLN A 76 -4.50 -1.70 -4.74
C GLN A 76 -5.79 -0.89 -4.61
N PHE A 77 -6.71 -1.03 -5.55
CA PHE A 77 -7.97 -0.33 -5.59
C PHE A 77 -9.09 -1.28 -6.01
N ASN A 78 -10.10 -1.42 -5.16
CA ASN A 78 -11.32 -2.11 -5.55
C ASN A 78 -12.21 -1.13 -6.34
N CYS A 79 -12.18 -1.26 -7.67
CA CYS A 79 -12.95 -0.42 -8.58
C CYS A 79 -14.42 -0.86 -8.74
N ALA A 80 -14.87 -1.90 -8.03
CA ALA A 80 -16.27 -2.31 -8.05
C ALA A 80 -17.15 -1.32 -7.28
N GLU A 81 -18.37 -1.09 -7.77
CA GLU A 81 -19.31 -0.11 -7.20
C GLU A 81 -20.02 -0.61 -5.94
N SER A 82 -20.27 -1.92 -5.85
CA SER A 82 -21.04 -2.53 -4.75
C SER A 82 -20.36 -3.73 -4.09
N ASP A 83 -19.47 -4.42 -4.81
CA ASP A 83 -18.95 -5.71 -4.39
C ASP A 83 -17.61 -5.56 -3.67
N PHE A 84 -17.42 -6.35 -2.62
CA PHE A 84 -16.12 -6.45 -1.93
C PHE A 84 -15.18 -7.36 -2.71
N THR A 85 -13.89 -7.21 -2.45
CA THR A 85 -12.82 -7.98 -3.07
C THR A 85 -11.93 -8.58 -1.98
N VAL A 86 -11.47 -9.82 -2.15
CA VAL A 86 -10.60 -10.50 -1.18
C VAL A 86 -9.33 -10.99 -1.87
N ALA A 87 -8.18 -10.67 -1.29
CA ALA A 87 -6.87 -11.12 -1.75
C ALA A 87 -6.05 -11.70 -0.60
N VAL A 88 -5.11 -12.58 -0.95
CA VAL A 88 -4.09 -13.11 -0.04
C VAL A 88 -2.73 -12.65 -0.54
N SER A 89 -2.00 -11.91 0.30
CA SER A 89 -0.65 -11.43 0.00
C SER A 89 0.37 -12.22 0.79
N ALA A 90 1.27 -12.90 0.10
CA ALA A 90 2.40 -13.61 0.69
C ALA A 90 3.68 -12.78 0.57
N PHE A 91 4.55 -12.87 1.57
CA PHE A 91 5.77 -12.07 1.66
C PHE A 91 6.99 -12.95 1.88
N GLY A 92 8.10 -12.62 1.21
CA GLY A 92 9.42 -13.25 1.42
C GLY A 92 10.12 -12.81 2.71
N SER A 93 9.38 -12.51 3.77
CA SER A 93 9.88 -12.16 5.10
C SER A 93 8.83 -12.47 6.15
N ALA A 94 9.25 -12.91 7.34
CA ALA A 94 8.36 -13.06 8.49
C ALA A 94 7.81 -11.72 9.01
N ALA A 95 8.45 -10.61 8.62
CA ALA A 95 8.00 -9.25 8.95
C ALA A 95 8.35 -8.31 7.80
N ALA A 96 7.58 -8.37 6.71
CA ALA A 96 7.72 -7.46 5.57
C ALA A 96 7.78 -5.97 5.98
N GLY A 97 6.92 -5.61 6.95
CA GLY A 97 6.69 -4.21 7.35
C GLY A 97 5.93 -3.46 6.28
N THR A 98 5.19 -2.43 6.66
CA THR A 98 4.43 -1.61 5.71
C THR A 98 4.71 -0.15 6.00
N VAL A 99 5.01 0.61 4.95
CA VAL A 99 5.18 2.07 4.99
C VAL A 99 4.13 2.67 4.08
N SER A 100 3.06 3.22 4.65
CA SER A 100 2.07 4.03 3.92
C SER A 100 2.74 5.34 3.51
N VAL A 101 2.83 5.61 2.20
CA VAL A 101 3.45 6.85 1.71
C VAL A 101 2.66 8.08 2.18
N PRO A 102 1.32 8.17 1.99
CA PRO A 102 0.58 9.34 2.43
C PRO A 102 0.68 9.59 3.93
N SER A 103 0.53 8.55 4.76
CA SER A 103 0.60 8.70 6.21
C SER A 103 2.00 9.06 6.69
N THR A 104 3.05 8.44 6.13
CA THR A 104 4.43 8.74 6.54
C THR A 104 4.87 10.14 6.13
N VAL A 105 4.32 10.67 5.02
CA VAL A 105 4.63 12.02 4.54
C VAL A 105 3.81 13.09 5.27
N PHE A 106 2.52 12.87 5.51
CA PHE A 106 1.60 13.91 5.98
C PHE A 106 1.08 13.73 7.42
N ALA A 107 1.11 12.52 7.99
CA ALA A 107 0.73 12.27 9.39
C ALA A 107 1.96 12.23 10.31
N THR A 108 2.95 13.08 10.05
CA THR A 108 4.23 13.13 10.75
C THR A 108 4.70 14.57 10.96
N ASN A 109 5.80 14.73 11.72
CA ASN A 109 6.39 16.02 12.06
C ASN A 109 7.44 16.49 11.03
N ILE A 110 7.37 16.04 9.77
CA ILE A 110 8.21 16.61 8.70
C ILE A 110 7.81 18.08 8.53
N ASP A 111 8.80 18.97 8.49
CA ASP A 111 8.56 20.42 8.39
C ASP A 111 7.77 20.80 7.13
N ASP A 112 6.84 21.75 7.29
CA ASP A 112 5.95 22.18 6.20
C ASP A 112 6.72 22.81 5.04
N GLU A 113 7.81 23.55 5.30
CA GLU A 113 8.63 24.14 4.23
C GLU A 113 9.40 23.07 3.46
N ILE A 114 9.87 22.03 4.15
CA ILE A 114 10.53 20.89 3.49
C ILE A 114 9.55 20.23 2.53
N LEU A 115 8.34 19.90 2.99
CA LEU A 115 7.31 19.30 2.14
C LEU A 115 6.88 20.23 1.00
N ALA A 116 6.73 21.53 1.25
CA ALA A 116 6.36 22.50 0.22
C ALA A 116 7.41 22.57 -0.89
N LYS A 117 8.70 22.63 -0.53
CA LYS A 117 9.83 22.61 -1.48
C LYS A 117 9.90 21.27 -2.23
N SER A 118 9.74 20.14 -1.53
CA SER A 118 9.80 18.80 -2.13
C SER A 118 8.65 18.54 -3.11
N LEU A 119 7.44 19.00 -2.79
CA LEU A 119 6.23 18.80 -3.60
C LEU A 119 5.95 19.96 -4.57
N LYS A 120 6.84 20.96 -4.61
CA LYS A 120 6.75 22.14 -5.50
C LYS A 120 5.43 22.89 -5.34
N THR A 121 5.05 23.14 -4.09
CA THR A 121 3.82 23.83 -3.70
C THR A 121 4.12 24.83 -2.56
N ASP A 122 3.10 25.29 -1.84
CA ASP A 122 3.20 26.21 -0.71
C ASP A 122 2.82 25.56 0.63
N VAL A 123 3.22 26.20 1.74
CA VAL A 123 2.97 25.73 3.10
C VAL A 123 1.47 25.58 3.39
N GLN A 124 0.62 26.47 2.86
CA GLN A 124 -0.83 26.40 3.09
C GLN A 124 -1.42 25.13 2.48
N THR A 125 -0.94 24.72 1.30
CA THR A 125 -1.35 23.48 0.65
C THR A 125 -0.89 22.26 1.45
N ILE A 126 0.35 22.28 1.99
CA ILE A 126 0.84 21.21 2.86
C ILE A 126 -0.01 21.08 4.13
N GLN A 127 -0.33 22.20 4.78
CA GLN A 127 -1.17 22.20 5.98
C GLN A 127 -2.57 21.63 5.71
N LYS A 128 -3.16 21.97 4.55
CA LYS A 128 -4.43 21.36 4.11
C LYS A 128 -4.33 19.85 3.93
N LEU A 129 -3.22 19.36 3.35
CA LEU A 129 -3.01 17.92 3.20
C LEU A 129 -2.86 17.25 4.56
N LYS A 130 -2.04 17.79 5.47
CA LYS A 130 -1.85 17.24 6.83
C LYS A 130 -3.15 17.18 7.64
N ALA A 131 -3.97 18.23 7.57
CA ALA A 131 -5.27 18.26 8.26
C ALA A 131 -6.19 17.09 7.85
N GLY A 132 -6.07 16.57 6.62
CA GLY A 132 -6.82 15.40 6.17
C GLY A 132 -6.42 14.08 6.83
N PHE A 133 -5.26 14.02 7.49
CA PHE A 133 -4.73 12.84 8.18
C PHE A 133 -4.82 12.93 9.71
N GLU A 134 -5.32 14.04 10.26
CA GLU A 134 -5.61 14.15 11.68
C GLU A 134 -6.73 13.17 12.08
N PRO A 135 -6.69 12.58 13.28
CA PRO A 135 -7.78 11.74 13.77
C PRO A 135 -9.10 12.51 13.69
N LYS A 136 -10.10 11.94 13.02
CA LYS A 136 -11.46 12.49 13.08
C LYS A 136 -11.98 12.27 14.51
N ALA A 137 -12.37 13.37 15.16
CA ALA A 137 -13.00 13.36 16.48
C ALA A 137 -14.30 12.56 16.49
#